data_AF-A0A6N9HM85-F1
#
_entry.id   AF-A0A6N9HM85-F1
#
_cell.length_a   1.000
_cell.length_b   1.000
_cell.length_c   1.000
_cell.angle_alpha   90.00
_cell.angle_beta   90.00
_cell.angle_gamma   90.00
#
_symmetry.space_group_name_H-M   'P 1'
#
loop_
_entity.id
_entity.type
_entity.pdbx_description
1 polymer ?
#
loop_
_entity_poly.entity_id
_entity_poly.type
_entity_poly.pdbx_seq_one_letter_code
_entity_poly.pdbx_strand_id
1 'polypeptide(L)'
;MTIYIKKLCNAFITDAIVNRRLGGTAARNVEAIGSLMGGLWVGGTVTVSAEALDWVPNGMNQALHDKLEPVHIPLADVRTVRRVFGILTGIVVVELEDGGEFRFRCFNARAVAVNMSDLLPSQLISA
;
A
#
# COMPACT_ATOMS: atom_id res chain seq x y z
N MET A 1 13.37 -12.30 11.11
CA MET A 1 12.69 -10.99 11.03
C MET A 1 11.41 -11.04 11.86
N THR A 2 11.27 -10.18 12.87
CA THR A 2 10.05 -10.06 13.66
C THR A 2 9.04 -9.19 12.92
N ILE A 3 7.79 -9.63 12.81
CA ILE A 3 6.71 -8.87 12.18
C ILE A 3 5.86 -8.24 13.28
N TYR A 4 5.74 -6.92 13.28
CA TYR A 4 4.94 -6.16 14.25
C TYR A 4 3.52 -5.91 13.76
N ILE A 5 3.36 -5.73 12.44
CA ILE A 5 2.06 -5.47 11.82
C ILE A 5 1.90 -6.43 10.64
N LYS A 6 0.75 -7.10 10.55
CA LYS A 6 0.32 -7.86 9.37
C LYS A 6 -1.14 -7.59 9.11
N LYS A 7 -1.48 -7.08 7.92
CA LYS A 7 -2.87 -6.73 7.56
C LYS A 7 -3.20 -7.12 6.13
N LEU A 8 -4.38 -7.72 5.96
CA LEU A 8 -5.05 -7.70 4.67
C LEU A 8 -5.43 -6.25 4.35
N CYS A 9 -5.12 -5.84 3.13
CA CYS A 9 -5.32 -4.46 2.70
C CYS A 9 -5.56 -4.37 1.20
N ASN A 10 -5.99 -3.20 0.74
CA ASN A 10 -5.93 -2.83 -0.66
C ASN A 10 -4.91 -1.70 -0.81
N ALA A 11 -3.83 -1.90 -1.55
CA ALA A 11 -2.85 -0.86 -1.87
C ALA A 11 -3.30 -0.07 -3.09
N PHE A 12 -2.98 1.23 -3.16
CA PHE A 12 -3.23 2.05 -4.34
C PHE A 12 -2.01 1.97 -5.27
N ILE A 13 -2.18 1.37 -6.44
CA ILE A 13 -1.12 1.12 -7.40
C ILE A 13 -1.38 1.95 -8.65
N THR A 14 -0.50 2.91 -8.94
CA THR A 14 -0.60 3.85 -10.06
C THR A 14 -0.38 3.18 -11.41
N ASP A 15 0.47 2.15 -11.44
CA ASP A 15 0.91 1.46 -12.67
C ASP A 15 0.32 0.05 -12.83
N ALA A 16 -0.84 -0.22 -12.20
CA ALA A 16 -1.47 -1.54 -12.28
C ALA A 16 -2.01 -1.81 -13.70
N ILE A 17 -1.36 -2.72 -14.43
CA ILE A 17 -1.81 -3.18 -15.75
C ILE A 17 -2.68 -4.43 -15.59
N VAL A 18 -3.96 -4.36 -15.99
CA VAL A 18 -4.87 -5.52 -15.95
C VAL A 18 -4.60 -6.40 -17.19
N ASN A 19 -4.45 -7.71 -17.02
CA ASN A 19 -4.32 -8.64 -18.13
C ASN A 19 -5.68 -8.75 -18.87
N ARG A 20 -5.75 -8.07 -20.02
CA ARG A 20 -6.97 -7.96 -20.85
C ARG A 20 -7.47 -9.30 -21.41
N ARG A 21 -6.65 -10.35 -21.44
CA ARG A 21 -7.05 -11.68 -21.94
C ARG A 21 -7.87 -12.46 -20.90
N LEU A 22 -7.68 -12.17 -19.61
CA LEU A 22 -8.30 -12.91 -18.52
C LEU A 22 -9.57 -12.26 -17.96
N GLY A 23 -9.73 -10.94 -18.08
CA GLY A 23 -10.76 -10.21 -17.32
C GLY A 23 -11.99 -9.70 -18.11
N GLY A 24 -12.09 -9.96 -19.42
CA GLY A 24 -13.27 -9.60 -20.22
C GLY A 24 -13.69 -8.11 -20.11
N THR A 25 -14.98 -7.82 -20.26
CA THR A 25 -15.52 -6.44 -20.19
C THR A 25 -15.34 -5.79 -18.81
N ALA A 26 -15.33 -6.59 -17.73
CA ALA A 26 -15.12 -6.10 -16.37
C ALA A 26 -13.70 -5.54 -16.18
N ALA A 27 -12.67 -6.22 -16.70
CA ALA A 27 -11.30 -5.72 -16.66
C ALA A 27 -11.12 -4.40 -17.42
N ARG A 28 -11.79 -4.23 -18.56
CA ARG A 28 -11.75 -2.97 -19.32
C ARG A 28 -12.31 -1.80 -18.50
N ASN A 29 -13.37 -2.04 -17.74
CA ASN A 29 -13.95 -1.02 -16.88
C ASN A 29 -13.05 -0.71 -15.68
N VAL A 30 -12.42 -1.72 -15.07
CA VAL A 30 -11.49 -1.55 -13.94
C VAL A 30 -10.23 -0.78 -14.38
N GLU A 31 -9.66 -1.09 -15.55
CA GLU A 31 -8.50 -0.39 -16.10
C GLU A 31 -8.84 1.05 -16.50
N ALA A 32 -10.01 1.28 -17.10
CA ALA A 32 -10.47 2.62 -17.47
C ALA A 32 -10.75 3.49 -16.24
N ILE A 33 -11.40 2.94 -15.21
CA ILE A 33 -11.64 3.63 -13.94
C ILE A 33 -10.31 3.89 -13.22
N GLY A 34 -9.40 2.91 -13.19
CA GLY A 34 -8.07 3.07 -12.59
C GLY A 34 -7.27 4.17 -13.26
N SER A 35 -7.22 4.18 -14.60
CA SER A 35 -6.53 5.21 -15.38
C SER A 35 -7.14 6.61 -15.17
N LEU A 36 -8.47 6.71 -15.09
CA LEU A 36 -9.17 7.98 -14.84
C LEU A 36 -8.95 8.51 -13.42
N MET A 37 -8.73 7.61 -12.45
CA MET A 37 -8.54 7.94 -11.03
C MET A 37 -7.06 8.02 -10.63
N GLY A 38 -6.14 7.82 -11.58
CA GLY A 38 -4.68 7.85 -11.36
C GLY A 38 -4.10 6.59 -10.69
N GLY A 39 -4.83 5.48 -10.64
CA GLY A 39 -4.39 4.20 -10.07
C GLY A 39 -5.53 3.27 -9.66
N LEU A 40 -5.20 2.03 -9.32
CA LEU A 40 -6.14 0.99 -8.91
C LEU A 40 -5.91 0.56 -7.45
N TRP A 41 -6.99 0.29 -6.73
CA TRP A 41 -6.92 -0.38 -5.42
C TRP A 41 -6.78 -1.88 -5.59
N VAL A 42 -5.60 -2.42 -5.28
CA VAL A 42 -5.25 -3.81 -5.47
C VAL A 42 -5.12 -4.53 -4.14
N GLY A 43 -5.85 -5.64 -3.99
CA GLY A 43 -5.86 -6.43 -2.77
C GLY A 43 -4.55 -7.20 -2.55
N GLY A 44 -4.06 -7.16 -1.32
CA GLY A 44 -2.84 -7.82 -0.90
C GLY A 44 -2.67 -7.86 0.62
N THR A 45 -1.46 -8.16 1.06
CA THR A 45 -1.07 -8.18 2.47
C THR A 45 0.06 -7.21 2.68
N VAL A 46 -0.06 -6.33 3.67
CA VAL A 46 1.05 -5.51 4.16
C VAL A 46 1.64 -6.15 5.42
N THR A 47 2.95 -6.21 5.49
CA THR A 47 3.72 -6.60 6.68
C THR A 47 4.72 -5.50 7.03
N VAL A 48 4.82 -5.17 8.32
CA VAL A 48 5.80 -4.20 8.82
C VAL A 48 6.67 -4.88 9.86
N SER A 49 7.98 -4.81 9.64
CA SER A 49 9.04 -5.25 10.56
C SER A 49 9.72 -4.04 11.22
N ALA A 50 10.85 -4.23 11.90
CA ALA A 50 11.65 -3.12 12.42
C ALA A 50 12.40 -2.37 11.31
N GLU A 51 12.55 -2.99 10.14
CA GLU A 51 13.44 -2.52 9.08
C GLU A 51 12.66 -2.05 7.85
N ALA A 52 11.51 -2.66 7.57
CA ALA A 52 10.78 -2.41 6.32
C ALA A 52 9.27 -2.57 6.44
N LEU A 53 8.58 -1.94 5.49
CA LEU A 53 7.24 -2.26 5.07
C LEU A 53 7.30 -3.05 3.76
N ASP A 54 6.65 -4.21 3.74
CA ASP A 54 6.45 -5.02 2.55
C ASP A 54 4.96 -5.09 2.21
N TRP A 55 4.64 -5.04 0.92
CA TRP A 55 3.32 -5.39 0.43
C TRP A 55 3.40 -6.44 -0.66
N VAL A 56 2.57 -7.48 -0.54
CA VAL A 56 2.48 -8.56 -1.52
C VAL A 56 1.04 -8.66 -2.04
N PRO A 57 0.81 -8.62 -3.36
CA PRO A 57 -0.51 -8.79 -3.94
C PRO A 57 -1.06 -10.18 -3.64
N ASN A 58 -2.39 -10.30 -3.48
CA ASN A 58 -3.02 -11.62 -3.29
C ASN A 58 -3.04 -12.42 -4.60
N GLY A 59 -3.19 -13.74 -4.50
CA GLY A 59 -3.11 -14.65 -5.66
C GLY A 59 -4.13 -14.35 -6.76
N MET A 60 -5.31 -13.82 -6.43
CA MET A 60 -6.31 -13.41 -7.41
C MET A 60 -5.83 -12.20 -8.23
N ASN A 61 -5.26 -11.18 -7.58
CA ASN A 61 -4.73 -10.02 -8.28
C ASN A 61 -3.44 -10.35 -9.04
N GLN A 62 -2.59 -11.23 -8.53
CA GLN A 62 -1.43 -11.73 -9.28
C GLN A 62 -1.84 -12.44 -10.58
N ALA A 63 -2.94 -13.18 -10.56
CA ALA A 63 -3.44 -13.86 -11.76
C ALA A 63 -4.12 -12.89 -12.76
N LEU A 64 -4.71 -11.79 -12.28
CA LEU A 64 -5.45 -10.84 -13.11
C LEU A 64 -4.60 -9.71 -13.68
N HIS A 65 -3.42 -9.45 -13.13
CA HIS A 65 -2.56 -8.34 -13.54
C HIS A 65 -1.22 -8.84 -14.10
N ASP A 66 -0.84 -8.36 -15.28
CA ASP A 66 0.49 -8.61 -15.83
C ASP A 66 1.49 -7.72 -15.09
N LYS A 67 2.56 -8.32 -14.53
CA LYS A 67 3.68 -7.62 -13.85
C LYS A 67 3.30 -6.85 -12.57
N LEU A 68 2.33 -7.35 -11.81
CA LEU A 68 2.04 -6.78 -10.49
C LEU A 68 3.12 -7.20 -9.49
N GLU A 69 4.07 -6.30 -9.24
CA GLU A 69 5.23 -6.57 -8.38
C GLU A 69 4.92 -6.28 -6.90
N PRO A 70 5.51 -7.05 -5.97
CA PRO A 70 5.54 -6.69 -4.56
C PRO A 70 6.23 -5.33 -4.34
N VAL A 71 5.86 -4.64 -3.26
CA VAL A 71 6.51 -3.39 -2.84
C VAL A 71 7.36 -3.69 -1.60
N HIS A 72 8.58 -3.14 -1.58
CA HIS A 72 9.48 -3.15 -0.43
C HIS A 72 9.93 -1.72 -0.16
N ILE A 73 9.69 -1.24 1.06
CA ILE A 73 10.03 0.12 1.50
C ILE A 73 10.81 0.01 2.81
N PRO A 74 12.12 0.34 2.83
CA PRO A 74 12.86 0.49 4.07
C PRO A 74 12.22 1.57 4.96
N LEU A 75 12.08 1.31 6.27
CA LEU A 75 11.53 2.30 7.21
C LEU A 75 12.46 3.52 7.37
N ALA A 76 13.73 3.39 7.00
CA ALA A 76 14.67 4.51 6.94
C ALA A 76 14.30 5.55 5.87
N ASP A 77 13.58 5.13 4.83
CA ASP A 77 13.13 6.00 3.72
C ASP A 77 11.74 6.58 3.98
N VAL A 78 11.10 6.22 5.11
CA VAL A 78 9.77 6.70 5.48
C VAL A 78 9.88 7.97 6.31
N ARG A 79 9.37 9.06 5.75
CA ARG A 79 9.32 10.38 6.39
C ARG A 79 8.19 10.47 7.41
N THR A 80 6.96 10.16 6.99
CA THR A 80 5.79 10.20 7.87
C THR A 80 4.80 9.08 7.57
N VAL A 81 4.02 8.71 8.58
CA VAL A 81 2.86 7.82 8.41
C VAL A 81 1.64 8.51 8.97
N ARG A 82 0.58 8.60 8.18
CA ARG A 82 -0.68 9.26 8.58
C ARG A 82 -1.89 8.50 8.10
N ARG A 83 -3.01 8.71 8.80
CA ARG A 83 -4.33 8.23 8.37
C ARG A 83 -5.07 9.32 7.61
N VAL A 84 -5.65 8.98 6.46
CA VAL A 84 -6.68 9.79 5.78
C VAL A 84 -8.06 9.14 5.95
N PHE A 85 -9.08 9.98 6.09
CA PHE A 85 -10.42 9.55 6.47
C PHE A 85 -11.12 8.70 5.40
N GLY A 86 -11.86 7.69 5.87
CA GLY A 86 -12.89 6.94 5.17
C GLY A 86 -13.89 6.44 6.22
N ILE A 87 -15.18 6.48 5.92
CA ILE A 87 -16.24 5.98 6.81
C ILE A 87 -16.18 4.45 6.72
N LEU A 88 -15.80 3.75 7.80
CA LEU A 88 -15.56 2.30 7.95
C LEU A 88 -14.14 1.76 7.67
N THR A 89 -13.49 2.10 6.55
CA THR A 89 -12.08 1.72 6.29
C THR A 89 -11.25 2.98 6.09
N GLY A 90 -10.13 3.10 6.82
CA GLY A 90 -9.22 4.24 6.68
C GLY A 90 -8.11 3.94 5.68
N ILE A 91 -7.53 5.00 5.11
CA ILE A 91 -6.33 4.91 4.28
C ILE A 91 -5.14 5.23 5.17
N VAL A 92 -4.16 4.34 5.21
CA VAL A 92 -2.82 4.66 5.71
C VAL A 92 -2.02 5.20 4.53
N VAL A 93 -1.40 6.35 4.73
CA VAL A 93 -0.46 6.94 3.78
C VAL A 93 0.90 6.96 4.43
N VAL A 94 1.85 6.33 3.74
CA VAL A 94 3.26 6.26 4.07
C VAL A 94 3.95 7.19 3.09
N GLU A 95 4.46 8.29 3.62
CA GLU A 95 5.17 9.29 2.85
C GLU A 95 6.67 9.03 2.93
N LEU A 96 7.33 9.05 1.77
CA LEU A 96 8.75 8.77 1.64
C LEU A 96 9.57 10.07 1.63
N GLU A 97 10.86 9.96 1.95
CA GLU A 97 11.79 11.11 1.97
C GLU A 97 11.89 11.81 0.60
N ASP A 98 11.74 11.08 -0.50
CA ASP A 98 11.77 11.61 -1.87
C ASP A 98 10.46 12.30 -2.30
N GLY A 99 9.45 12.33 -1.43
CA GLY A 99 8.13 12.89 -1.70
C GLY A 99 7.14 11.90 -2.32
N GLY A 100 7.52 10.64 -2.54
CA GLY A 100 6.63 9.56 -2.92
C GLY A 100 5.63 9.18 -1.82
N GLU A 101 4.52 8.56 -2.20
CA GLU A 101 3.55 8.04 -1.23
C GLU A 101 3.13 6.60 -1.57
N PHE A 102 3.22 5.72 -0.58
CA PHE A 102 2.57 4.42 -0.60
C PHE A 102 1.27 4.47 0.22
N ARG A 103 0.15 4.07 -0.40
CA ARG A 103 -1.18 4.18 0.22
C ARG A 103 -1.83 2.81 0.30
N PHE A 104 -2.39 2.47 1.45
CA PHE A 104 -3.19 1.25 1.59
C PHE A 104 -4.39 1.42 2.52
N ARG A 105 -5.48 0.72 2.18
CA ARG A 105 -6.71 0.64 2.97
C ARG A 105 -6.72 -0.63 3.79
N CYS A 106 -7.00 -0.53 5.08
CA CYS A 106 -7.15 -1.69 5.94
C CYS A 106 -8.15 -1.43 7.08
N PHE A 107 -8.62 -2.53 7.69
CA PHE A 107 -9.40 -2.43 8.93
C PHE A 107 -8.51 -1.91 10.07
N ASN A 108 -9.07 -1.03 10.90
CA ASN A 108 -8.37 -0.37 12.00
C ASN A 108 -7.12 0.44 11.56
N ALA A 109 -7.18 1.09 10.39
CA ALA A 109 -6.10 1.90 9.84
C ALA A 109 -5.55 2.98 10.80
N ARG A 110 -6.35 3.46 11.76
CA ARG A 110 -5.88 4.41 12.78
C ARG A 110 -4.79 3.79 13.65
N ALA A 111 -5.04 2.60 14.21
CA ALA A 111 -4.06 1.92 15.05
C ALA A 111 -2.83 1.50 14.24
N VAL A 112 -3.02 1.09 12.98
CA VAL A 112 -1.90 0.76 12.09
C VAL A 112 -0.99 1.96 11.88
N ALA A 113 -1.56 3.13 11.59
CA ALA A 113 -0.76 4.35 11.40
C ALA A 113 0.03 4.70 12.66
N VAL A 114 -0.61 4.69 13.83
CA VAL A 114 0.05 4.97 15.12
C VAL A 114 1.20 3.99 15.39
N ASN A 115 0.91 2.68 15.35
CA ASN A 115 1.92 1.67 15.63
C ASN A 115 3.09 1.71 14.64
N MET A 116 2.83 2.06 13.38
CA MET A 116 3.88 2.19 12.38
C MET A 116 4.72 3.45 12.60
N SER A 117 4.10 4.58 12.99
CA SER A 117 4.84 5.79 13.39
C SER A 117 5.79 5.51 14.56
N ASP A 118 5.37 4.70 15.53
CA ASP A 118 6.21 4.33 16.69
C ASP A 118 7.42 3.44 16.31
N LEU A 119 7.37 2.78 15.15
CA LEU A 119 8.46 1.96 14.61
C LEU A 119 9.45 2.78 13.77
N LEU A 120 9.10 4.00 13.39
CA LEU A 120 10.01 4.82 12.62
C LEU A 120 11.25 5.12 13.47
N PRO A 121 12.45 5.10 12.87
CA PRO A 121 13.64 5.56 13.56
C PRO A 121 13.35 6.94 14.14
N SER A 122 13.72 7.16 15.41
CA SER A 122 13.68 8.50 15.98
C SER A 122 14.56 9.36 15.08
N GLN A 123 13.95 10.18 14.23
CA GLN A 123 14.67 11.21 13.52
C GLN A 123 15.09 12.20 14.59
N LEU A 124 16.26 11.94 15.18
CA LEU A 124 16.94 12.86 16.06
C LEU A 124 17.08 14.14 15.26
N ILE A 125 16.31 15.13 15.69
CA ILE A 125 16.48 16.54 15.39
C ILE A 125 17.98 16.82 15.47
N SER A 126 18.62 16.87 14.30
CA SER A 126 19.95 17.47 14.17
C SER A 126 19.70 18.86 13.62
N ALA A 127 20.17 19.80 14.43
CA ALA A 127 20.06 21.25 14.35
C ALA A 127 20.41 21.87 13.00
#